data_AF-A0AA42ZSA1-F1
#
_entry.id   AF-A0AA42ZSA1-F1
#
_cell.length_a   1.000
_cell.length_b   1.000
_cell.length_c   1.000
_cell.angle_alpha   90.00
_cell.angle_beta   90.00
_cell.angle_gamma   90.00
#
_symmetry.space_group_name_H-M   'P 1'
#
loop_
_entity.id
_entity.type
_entity.pdbx_description
1 polymer ?
#
loop_
_entity_poly.entity_id
_entity_poly.type
_entity_poly.pdbx_seq_one_letter_code
_entity_poly.pdbx_strand_id
1 'polypeptide(L)'
;MSVQSAFGLIVLTALAMVSAERGSGVPLVRRLRIAGIGLAAQILLALVLLELPPVQQVFVWLNGAVSALQAATDAGTGFVFGYLGGGPLPFEESQPGASFILAFRALPLILVMSALSALLFHWRILPWIVRGFSRALEKSLGIGGAVGLGAAANVFVGMVEAPLLIRPFVA
;
A
#
# COMPACT_ATOMS: atom_id res chain seq x y z
N MET A 1 25.61 -1.70 -8.42
CA MET A 1 24.30 -1.53 -7.74
C MET A 1 23.63 -2.88 -7.44
N SER A 2 23.66 -3.86 -8.35
CA SER A 2 23.01 -5.17 -8.17
C SER A 2 23.55 -6.03 -7.00
N VAL A 3 24.86 -5.99 -6.75
CA VAL A 3 25.50 -6.76 -5.66
C VAL A 3 25.10 -6.25 -4.27
N GLN A 4 24.94 -4.93 -4.12
CA GLN A 4 24.53 -4.31 -2.86
C GLN A 4 23.06 -4.63 -2.52
N SER A 5 22.17 -4.65 -3.52
CA SER A 5 20.78 -5.06 -3.35
C SER A 5 20.65 -6.53 -2.97
N ALA A 6 21.43 -7.42 -3.59
CA ALA A 6 21.44 -8.84 -3.26
C ALA A 6 21.97 -9.09 -1.83
N PHE A 7 23.05 -8.39 -1.45
CA PHE A 7 23.60 -8.48 -0.10
C PHE A 7 22.59 -8.00 0.96
N GLY A 8 21.92 -6.88 0.73
CA GLY A 8 20.88 -6.38 1.63
C GLY A 8 19.73 -7.38 1.83
N LEU A 9 19.28 -8.02 0.75
CA LEU A 9 18.23 -9.03 0.81
C LEU A 9 18.63 -10.23 1.69
N ILE A 10 19.88 -10.69 1.55
CA ILE A 10 20.43 -11.79 2.35
C ILE A 10 20.52 -11.39 3.83
N VAL A 11 21.06 -10.20 4.11
CA VAL A 11 21.22 -9.69 5.49
C VAL A 11 19.89 -9.52 6.20
N LEU A 12 18.89 -8.93 5.54
CA LEU A 12 17.55 -8.75 6.11
C LEU A 12 16.87 -10.09 6.38
N THR A 13 17.02 -11.05 5.46
CA THR A 13 16.45 -12.40 5.64
C THR A 13 17.16 -13.13 6.78
N ALA A 14 18.47 -12.98 6.92
CA ALA A 14 19.24 -13.55 8.02
C ALA A 14 18.83 -12.95 9.38
N LEU A 15 18.67 -11.61 9.46
CA LEU A 15 18.18 -10.94 10.66
C LEU A 15 16.78 -11.42 11.05
N ALA A 16 15.87 -11.53 10.08
CA ALA A 16 14.53 -12.05 10.30
C ALA A 16 14.55 -13.49 10.85
N MET A 17 15.49 -14.34 10.38
CA MET A 17 15.65 -15.70 10.90
C MET A 17 16.22 -15.74 12.33
N VAL A 18 17.15 -14.85 12.66
CA VAL A 18 17.73 -14.78 14.01
C VAL A 18 16.70 -14.30 15.02
N SER A 19 15.87 -13.32 14.65
CA SER A 19 14.79 -12.77 15.49
C SER A 19 13.55 -13.66 15.57
N ALA A 20 13.46 -14.70 14.73
CA ALA A 20 12.31 -15.61 14.74
C ALA A 20 12.31 -16.47 16.01
N GLU A 21 11.18 -16.49 16.73
CA GLU A 21 11.03 -17.26 17.97
C GLU A 21 11.42 -18.74 17.78
N ARG A 22 12.29 -19.22 18.68
CA ARG A 22 12.82 -20.60 18.67
C ARG A 22 11.81 -21.65 19.13
N GLY A 23 10.61 -21.24 19.57
CA GLY A 23 9.61 -22.12 20.20
C GLY A 23 8.56 -22.76 19.28
N SER A 24 8.53 -22.47 17.97
CA SER A 24 7.34 -22.80 17.15
C SER A 24 7.22 -24.24 16.65
N GLY A 25 8.18 -25.14 16.94
CA GLY A 25 8.17 -26.53 16.45
C GLY A 25 8.25 -26.67 14.91
N VAL A 26 8.42 -25.57 14.16
CA VAL A 26 8.52 -25.58 12.70
C VAL A 26 9.99 -25.79 12.31
N PRO A 27 10.33 -26.84 11.54
CA PRO A 27 11.71 -27.12 11.15
C PRO A 27 12.31 -25.97 10.32
N LEU A 28 13.59 -25.68 10.53
CA LEU A 28 14.34 -24.60 9.87
C LEU A 28 14.20 -24.64 8.34
N VAL A 29 14.18 -25.86 7.76
CA VAL A 29 13.99 -26.10 6.32
C VAL A 29 12.64 -25.57 5.81
N ARG A 30 11.57 -25.68 6.60
CA ARG A 30 10.25 -25.17 6.22
C ARG A 30 10.19 -23.65 6.31
N ARG A 31 10.87 -23.03 7.28
CA ARG A 31 10.99 -21.57 7.40
C ARG A 31 11.73 -20.98 6.19
N LEU A 32 12.87 -21.57 5.81
CA LEU A 32 13.62 -21.19 4.62
C LEU A 32 12.82 -21.35 3.33
N ARG A 33 12.03 -22.42 3.21
CA ARG A 33 11.16 -22.64 2.05
C ARG A 33 10.09 -21.55 1.93
N ILE A 34 9.43 -21.18 3.03
CA ILE A 34 8.40 -20.12 3.02
C ILE A 34 9.04 -18.75 2.71
N ALA A 35 10.16 -18.43 3.35
CA ALA A 35 10.90 -17.19 3.08
C ALA A 35 11.36 -17.12 1.61
N GLY A 36 11.90 -18.23 1.06
CA GLY A 36 12.31 -18.31 -0.34
C GLY A 36 11.14 -18.14 -1.31
N ILE A 37 9.98 -18.76 -1.04
CA ILE A 37 8.76 -18.58 -1.85
C ILE A 37 8.28 -17.14 -1.78
N GLY A 38 8.29 -16.50 -0.60
CA GLY A 38 7.89 -15.10 -0.46
C GLY A 38 8.82 -14.13 -1.17
N LEU A 39 10.14 -14.31 -1.04
CA LEU A 39 11.11 -13.51 -1.78
C LEU A 39 10.97 -13.71 -3.29
N ALA A 40 10.80 -14.95 -3.75
CA ALA A 40 10.57 -15.23 -5.16
C ALA A 40 9.27 -14.59 -5.68
N ALA A 41 8.18 -14.67 -4.90
CA ALA A 41 6.92 -14.02 -5.24
C ALA A 41 7.05 -12.48 -5.28
N GLN A 42 7.81 -11.89 -4.36
CA GLN A 42 8.06 -10.45 -4.32
C GLN A 42 8.93 -9.97 -5.50
N ILE A 43 9.97 -10.72 -5.86
CA ILE A 43 10.80 -10.44 -7.05
C ILE A 43 9.98 -10.60 -8.32
N LEU A 44 9.21 -11.68 -8.45
CA LEU A 44 8.34 -11.90 -9.61
C LEU A 44 7.31 -10.78 -9.74
N LEU A 45 6.67 -10.37 -8.63
CA LEU A 45 5.74 -9.24 -8.62
C LEU A 45 6.45 -7.95 -9.04
N ALA A 46 7.66 -7.69 -8.53
CA ALA A 46 8.44 -6.51 -8.92
C ALA A 46 8.75 -6.49 -10.42
N LEU A 47 9.17 -7.63 -11.01
CA LEU A 47 9.41 -7.74 -12.46
C LEU A 47 8.13 -7.51 -13.26
N VAL A 48 7.01 -8.14 -12.85
CA VAL A 48 5.70 -7.95 -13.47
C VAL A 48 5.27 -6.48 -13.42
N LEU A 49 5.47 -5.80 -12.28
CA LEU A 49 5.06 -4.41 -12.11
C LEU A 49 5.99 -3.41 -12.82
N LEU A 50 7.29 -3.68 -12.88
CA LEU A 50 8.31 -2.74 -13.37
C LEU A 50 8.74 -2.97 -14.82
N GLU A 51 8.71 -4.19 -15.34
CA GLU A 51 9.17 -4.48 -16.71
C GLU A 51 8.05 -4.65 -17.72
N LEU A 52 6.83 -5.00 -17.31
CA LEU A 52 5.73 -5.22 -18.26
C LEU A 52 5.10 -3.88 -18.70
N PRO A 53 5.21 -3.50 -19.99
CA PRO A 53 4.61 -2.27 -20.51
C PRO A 53 3.10 -2.12 -20.27
N PRO A 54 2.25 -3.17 -20.42
CA PRO A 54 0.82 -3.01 -20.15
C PRO A 54 0.53 -2.71 -18.68
N VAL A 55 1.35 -3.21 -17.75
CA VAL A 55 1.18 -2.94 -16.32
C VAL A 55 1.57 -1.50 -16.00
N GLN A 56 2.70 -1.02 -16.54
CA GLN A 56 3.10 0.38 -16.39
C GLN A 56 2.02 1.35 -16.90
N GLN A 57 1.36 1.05 -18.02
CA GLN A 57 0.26 1.87 -18.55
C GLN A 57 -0.93 1.95 -17.58
N VAL A 58 -1.30 0.84 -16.93
CA VAL A 58 -2.33 0.85 -15.88
C VAL A 58 -1.91 1.74 -14.71
N PHE A 59 -0.64 1.70 -14.30
CA PHE A 59 -0.14 2.58 -13.23
C PHE A 59 -0.16 4.07 -13.62
N VAL A 60 0.18 4.41 -14.86
CA VAL A 60 0.06 5.79 -15.36
C VAL A 60 -1.39 6.26 -15.31
N TRP A 61 -2.33 5.40 -15.72
CA TRP A 61 -3.76 5.73 -15.64
C TRP A 61 -4.23 5.91 -14.19
N LEU A 62 -3.83 5.01 -13.28
CA LEU A 62 -4.12 5.13 -11.85
C LEU A 62 -3.52 6.40 -11.24
N ASN A 63 -2.27 6.75 -11.62
CA ASN A 63 -1.63 7.98 -11.18
C ASN A 63 -2.40 9.22 -11.68
N GLY A 64 -2.91 9.19 -12.92
CA GLY A 64 -3.80 10.20 -13.44
C GLY A 64 -5.09 10.35 -12.62
N ALA A 65 -5.71 9.23 -12.22
CA ALA A 65 -6.90 9.24 -11.38
C ALA A 65 -6.63 9.85 -9.98
N VAL A 66 -5.51 9.48 -9.35
CA VAL A 66 -5.09 10.07 -8.06
C VAL A 66 -4.79 11.57 -8.21
N SER A 67 -4.12 11.96 -9.30
CA SER A 67 -3.80 13.36 -9.59
C SER A 67 -5.06 14.20 -9.81
N ALA A 68 -6.07 13.65 -10.51
CA ALA A 68 -7.36 14.30 -10.69
C ALA A 68 -8.09 14.51 -9.35
N LEU A 69 -8.03 13.52 -8.46
CA LEU A 69 -8.60 13.63 -7.12
C LEU A 69 -7.86 14.65 -6.25
N GLN A 70 -6.53 14.69 -6.36
CA GLN A 70 -5.70 15.72 -5.73
C GLN A 70 -6.10 17.11 -6.22
N ALA A 71 -6.18 17.32 -7.54
CA ALA A 71 -6.60 18.60 -8.12
C ALA A 71 -8.02 19.01 -7.67
N ALA A 72 -8.96 18.07 -7.60
CA ALA A 72 -10.30 18.33 -7.08
C ALA A 72 -10.28 18.73 -5.59
N THR A 73 -9.41 18.10 -4.79
CA THR A 73 -9.22 18.43 -3.38
C THR A 73 -8.58 19.80 -3.21
N ASP A 74 -7.56 20.12 -4.00
CA ASP A 74 -6.88 21.43 -3.99
C ASP A 74 -7.86 22.55 -4.40
N ALA A 75 -8.76 22.29 -5.36
CA ALA A 75 -9.82 23.22 -5.72
C ALA A 75 -10.82 23.45 -4.56
N GLY A 76 -11.23 22.37 -3.88
CA GLY A 76 -12.16 22.46 -2.73
C GLY A 76 -11.54 23.14 -1.51
N THR A 77 -10.29 22.83 -1.20
CA THR A 77 -9.55 23.46 -0.10
C THR A 77 -9.15 24.90 -0.42
N GLY A 78 -8.85 25.21 -1.68
CA GLY A 78 -8.68 26.58 -2.16
C GLY A 78 -9.96 27.42 -2.02
N PHE A 79 -11.14 26.82 -2.22
CA PHE A 79 -12.42 27.50 -1.95
C PHE A 79 -12.63 27.77 -0.45
N VAL A 80 -12.33 26.81 0.42
CA VAL A 80 -12.57 26.93 1.88
C VAL A 80 -11.51 27.78 2.59
N PHE A 81 -10.24 27.60 2.23
CA PHE A 81 -9.08 28.17 2.93
C PHE A 81 -8.27 29.18 2.10
N GLY A 82 -8.69 29.48 0.87
CA GLY A 82 -8.02 30.45 0.00
C GLY A 82 -6.60 30.00 -0.39
N TYR A 83 -5.64 30.93 -0.34
CA TYR A 83 -4.24 30.67 -0.71
C TYR A 83 -3.57 29.57 0.14
N LEU A 84 -4.01 29.39 1.39
CA LEU A 84 -3.48 28.36 2.30
C LEU A 84 -3.79 26.94 1.79
N GLY A 85 -4.94 26.78 1.11
CA GLY A 85 -5.43 25.50 0.62
C GLY A 85 -5.01 25.16 -0.81
N GLY A 86 -4.29 26.01 -1.54
CA GLY A 86 -4.03 25.78 -2.97
C GLY A 86 -4.55 26.87 -3.90
N GLY A 87 -5.24 27.87 -3.36
CA GLY A 87 -5.65 29.05 -4.11
C GLY A 87 -4.47 29.92 -4.57
N PRO A 88 -4.74 30.90 -5.45
CA PRO A 88 -3.72 31.80 -5.98
C PRO A 88 -2.96 32.51 -4.85
N LEU A 89 -1.63 32.50 -4.95
CA LEU A 89 -0.78 33.10 -3.94
C LEU A 89 -0.81 34.64 -4.07
N PRO A 90 -0.98 35.37 -2.95
CA PRO A 90 -0.89 36.83 -2.96
C PRO A 90 0.56 37.34 -3.00
N PHE A 91 1.55 36.44 -2.98
CA PHE A 91 2.98 36.73 -2.98
C PHE A 91 3.72 35.80 -3.95
N GLU A 92 4.90 36.21 -4.43
CA GLU A 92 5.74 35.35 -5.26
C GLU A 92 6.35 34.21 -4.45
N GLU A 93 6.28 33.01 -5.01
CA GLU A 93 6.83 31.81 -4.38
C GLU A 93 8.36 31.82 -4.47
N SER A 94 9.05 31.89 -3.33
CA SER A 94 10.51 31.96 -3.31
C SER A 94 11.19 30.66 -3.74
N GLN A 95 10.55 29.49 -3.53
CA GLN A 95 11.02 28.17 -3.95
C GLN A 95 9.82 27.25 -4.23
N PRO A 96 9.86 26.35 -5.24
CA PRO A 96 8.76 25.45 -5.55
C PRO A 96 8.30 24.65 -4.32
N GLY A 97 7.04 24.79 -3.93
CA GLY A 97 6.45 24.11 -2.77
C GLY A 97 6.63 24.86 -1.43
N ALA A 98 7.27 26.03 -1.41
CA ALA A 98 7.39 26.85 -0.20
C ALA A 98 6.02 27.31 0.33
N SER A 99 5.00 27.35 -0.54
CA SER A 99 3.63 27.65 -0.14
C SER A 99 2.80 26.42 0.27
N PHE A 100 3.40 25.22 0.34
CA PHE A 100 2.68 24.00 0.70
C PHE A 100 2.46 23.94 2.21
N ILE A 101 1.19 24.06 2.62
CA ILE A 101 0.82 23.93 4.03
C ILE A 101 0.17 22.57 4.26
N LEU A 102 0.90 21.69 4.96
CA LEU A 102 0.49 20.31 5.22
C LEU A 102 -0.92 20.23 5.80
N ALA A 103 -1.25 21.07 6.77
CA ALA A 103 -2.55 21.07 7.43
C ALA A 103 -3.73 21.36 6.47
N PHE A 104 -3.53 22.21 5.46
CA PHE A 104 -4.60 22.67 4.58
C PHE A 104 -4.62 22.00 3.21
N ARG A 105 -3.57 21.25 2.85
CA ARG A 105 -3.49 20.50 1.58
C ARG A 105 -3.42 18.99 1.79
N ALA A 106 -2.56 18.51 2.69
CA ALA A 106 -2.39 17.08 2.91
C ALA A 106 -3.54 16.46 3.71
N LEU A 107 -3.95 17.09 4.82
CA LEU A 107 -5.03 16.54 5.67
C LEU A 107 -6.38 16.45 4.94
N PRO A 108 -6.82 17.45 4.16
CA PRO A 108 -8.07 17.33 3.42
C PRO A 108 -8.03 16.25 2.35
N LEU A 109 -6.88 16.05 1.68
CA LEU A 109 -6.71 14.95 0.73
C LEU A 109 -6.86 13.59 1.42
N ILE A 110 -6.28 13.42 2.60
CA ILE A 110 -6.48 12.21 3.41
C ILE A 110 -7.96 12.02 3.73
N LEU A 111 -8.67 13.08 4.14
CA LEU A 111 -10.11 13.01 4.44
C LEU A 111 -10.94 12.57 3.22
N VAL A 112 -10.67 13.16 2.05
CA VAL A 112 -11.35 12.79 0.78
C VAL A 112 -11.03 11.34 0.40
N MET A 113 -9.76 10.92 0.51
CA MET A 113 -9.34 9.55 0.25
C MET A 113 -10.00 8.55 1.21
N SER A 114 -10.10 8.87 2.51
CA SER A 114 -10.79 8.05 3.50
C SER A 114 -12.29 7.96 3.22
N ALA A 115 -12.94 9.06 2.88
CA ALA A 115 -14.36 9.07 2.52
C ALA A 115 -14.63 8.24 1.25
N LEU A 116 -13.77 8.36 0.24
CA LEU A 116 -13.84 7.56 -0.98
C LEU A 116 -13.62 6.07 -0.70
N SER A 117 -12.61 5.74 0.11
CA SER A 117 -12.35 4.36 0.55
C SER A 117 -13.56 3.77 1.27
N ALA A 118 -14.17 4.51 2.21
CA ALA A 118 -15.38 4.09 2.91
C ALA A 118 -16.56 3.86 1.96
N LEU A 119 -16.72 4.69 0.93
CA LEU A 119 -17.74 4.51 -0.10
C LEU A 119 -17.49 3.24 -0.95
N LEU A 120 -16.25 3.02 -1.39
CA LEU A 120 -15.86 1.81 -2.13
C LEU A 120 -16.02 0.54 -1.29
N PHE A 121 -15.82 0.66 0.02
CA PHE A 121 -16.06 -0.41 0.97
C PHE A 121 -17.56 -0.70 1.12
N HIS A 122 -18.40 0.33 1.23
CA HIS A 122 -19.84 0.21 1.30
C HIS A 122 -20.41 -0.46 0.03
N TRP A 123 -19.88 -0.12 -1.15
CA TRP A 123 -20.23 -0.77 -2.41
C TRP A 123 -19.63 -2.17 -2.62
N ARG A 124 -18.85 -2.68 -1.65
CA ARG A 124 -18.20 -3.99 -1.68
C ARG A 124 -17.15 -4.18 -2.80
N ILE A 125 -16.73 -3.11 -3.47
CA ILE A 125 -15.67 -3.16 -4.49
C ILE A 125 -14.34 -3.55 -3.84
N LEU A 126 -13.98 -2.86 -2.76
CA LEU A 126 -12.72 -3.06 -2.06
C LEU A 126 -12.62 -4.47 -1.41
N PRO A 127 -13.66 -4.97 -0.70
CA PRO A 127 -13.70 -6.36 -0.26
C PRO A 127 -13.56 -7.41 -1.37
N TRP A 128 -14.12 -7.15 -2.57
CA TRP A 128 -14.01 -8.08 -3.70
C TRP A 128 -12.56 -8.17 -4.21
N ILE A 129 -11.89 -7.02 -4.35
CA ILE A 129 -10.47 -6.94 -4.71
C ILE A 129 -9.59 -7.64 -3.66
N VAL A 130 -9.80 -7.34 -2.37
CA VAL A 130 -9.04 -7.94 -1.26
C VAL A 130 -9.18 -9.46 -1.23
N ARG A 131 -10.38 -10.01 -1.48
CA ARG A 131 -10.59 -11.46 -1.60
C ARG A 131 -9.84 -12.07 -2.78
N GLY A 132 -9.74 -11.35 -3.90
CA GLY A 132 -8.93 -11.74 -5.05
C GLY A 132 -7.45 -11.87 -4.69
N PHE A 133 -6.88 -10.83 -4.05
CA PHE A 133 -5.50 -10.86 -3.56
C PHE A 133 -5.26 -11.94 -2.51
N SER A 134 -6.18 -12.11 -1.55
CA SER A 134 -6.07 -13.16 -0.54
C SER A 134 -6.01 -14.56 -1.15
N ARG A 135 -6.78 -14.83 -2.22
CA ARG A 135 -6.71 -16.12 -2.94
C ARG A 135 -5.39 -16.28 -3.69
N ALA A 136 -4.86 -15.21 -4.26
CA ALA A 136 -3.54 -15.24 -4.90
C ALA A 136 -2.42 -15.53 -3.88
N LEU A 137 -2.50 -14.94 -2.68
CA LEU A 137 -1.60 -15.23 -1.56
C LEU A 137 -1.76 -16.67 -1.05
N GLU A 138 -2.99 -17.15 -0.93
CA GLU A 138 -3.27 -18.53 -0.51
C GLU A 138 -2.66 -19.54 -1.51
N LYS A 139 -2.79 -19.29 -2.81
CA LYS A 139 -2.24 -20.17 -3.85
C LYS A 139 -0.72 -20.12 -3.96
N SER A 140 -0.10 -18.97 -3.71
CA SER A 140 1.35 -18.78 -3.84
C SER A 140 2.11 -19.20 -2.58
N LEU A 141 1.66 -18.73 -1.42
CA LEU A 141 2.38 -18.88 -0.15
C LEU A 141 1.74 -19.91 0.79
N GLY A 142 0.55 -20.43 0.48
CA GLY A 142 -0.19 -21.35 1.34
C GLY A 142 -0.76 -20.69 2.60
N ILE A 143 -0.84 -19.36 2.63
CA ILE A 143 -1.32 -18.59 3.79
C ILE A 143 -2.80 -18.27 3.56
N GLY A 144 -3.67 -19.14 4.08
CA GLY A 144 -5.12 -19.03 3.91
C GLY A 144 -5.84 -18.25 5.02
N GLY A 145 -7.15 -18.06 4.84
CA GLY A 145 -8.06 -17.57 5.87
C GLY A 145 -7.80 -16.12 6.32
N ALA A 146 -7.85 -15.90 7.64
CA ALA A 146 -7.72 -14.58 8.24
C ALA A 146 -6.37 -13.91 7.98
N VAL A 147 -5.28 -14.68 7.88
CA VAL A 147 -3.94 -14.13 7.68
C VAL A 147 -3.77 -13.60 6.25
N GLY A 148 -4.21 -14.37 5.26
CA GLY A 148 -4.20 -13.94 3.86
C GLY A 148 -5.13 -12.75 3.60
N LEU A 149 -6.33 -12.76 4.19
CA LEU A 149 -7.28 -11.66 4.09
C LEU A 149 -6.76 -10.39 4.79
N GLY A 150 -6.15 -10.53 5.97
CA GLY A 150 -5.58 -9.41 6.71
C GLY A 150 -4.38 -8.80 5.98
N ALA A 151 -3.49 -9.63 5.44
CA ALA A 151 -2.35 -9.17 4.64
C ALA A 151 -2.81 -8.44 3.37
N ALA A 152 -3.79 -9.00 2.64
CA ALA A 152 -4.34 -8.37 1.45
C ALA A 152 -5.10 -7.07 1.78
N ALA A 153 -5.83 -7.03 2.89
CA ALA A 153 -6.55 -5.85 3.35
C ALA A 153 -5.61 -4.71 3.73
N ASN A 154 -4.48 -5.02 4.39
CA ASN A 154 -3.51 -4.03 4.85
C ASN A 154 -2.90 -3.21 3.70
N VAL A 155 -2.85 -3.76 2.48
CA VAL A 155 -2.39 -3.04 1.28
C VAL A 155 -3.31 -1.86 0.92
N PHE A 156 -4.61 -1.95 1.24
CA PHE A 156 -5.62 -0.98 0.79
C PHE A 156 -6.20 -0.13 1.91
N VAL A 157 -6.38 -0.71 3.09
CA VAL A 157 -7.18 -0.10 4.17
C VAL A 157 -6.31 0.35 5.35
N GLY A 158 -4.99 0.14 5.26
CA GLY A 158 -4.04 0.55 6.29
C GLY A 158 -4.16 -0.26 7.59
N MET A 159 -3.23 0.02 8.51
CA MET A 159 -2.97 -0.80 9.70
C MET A 159 -4.15 -0.85 10.69
N VAL A 160 -5.00 0.19 10.72
CA VAL A 160 -6.10 0.32 11.68
C VAL A 160 -7.38 -0.35 11.18
N GLU A 161 -7.62 -0.37 9.87
CA GLU A 161 -8.88 -0.85 9.30
C GLU A 161 -8.78 -2.29 8.75
N ALA A 162 -7.57 -2.76 8.40
CA ALA A 162 -7.35 -4.15 8.00
C ALA A 162 -7.79 -5.20 9.05
N PRO A 163 -7.59 -4.99 10.37
CA PRO A 163 -8.11 -5.89 11.40
C PRO A 163 -9.64 -5.96 11.46
N LEU A 164 -10.35 -4.88 11.11
CA LEU A 164 -11.82 -4.85 11.12
C LEU A 164 -12.42 -5.81 10.08
N LEU A 165 -11.73 -5.99 8.95
CA LEU A 165 -12.13 -6.92 7.88
C LEU A 165 -12.02 -8.39 8.27
N ILE A 166 -11.08 -8.72 9.16
CA ILE A 166 -10.85 -10.09 9.64
C ILE A 166 -11.50 -10.35 11.00
N ARG A 167 -12.13 -9.35 11.62
CA ARG A 167 -12.78 -9.44 12.93
C ARG A 167 -13.70 -10.67 13.12
N PRO A 168 -14.47 -11.16 12.12
CA PRO A 168 -15.27 -12.38 12.27
C PRO A 168 -14.45 -13.67 12.42
N PHE A 169 -13.17 -13.65 12.07
CA PHE A 169 -12.26 -14.82 12.08
C PHE A 169 -11.20 -14.75 13.19
N VAL A 170 -11.12 -13.64 13.92
CA VAL A 170 -10.12 -13.39 15.00
C VAL A 170 -10.79 -13.35 16.39
N ALA A 171 -12.13 -13.46 16.45
CA ALA A 171 -12.91 -13.53 17.68
C ALA A 171 -12.98 -14.94 18.27
#